data_AF-A0AAQ3L948-F1
#
_entry.id   AF-A0AAQ3L948-F1
#
_cell.length_a   1.000
_cell.length_b   1.000
_cell.length_c   1.000
_cell.angle_alpha   90.00
_cell.angle_beta   90.00
_cell.angle_gamma   90.00
#
_symmetry.space_group_name_H-M   'P 1'
#
loop_
_entity.id
_entity.type
_entity.pdbx_description
1 polymer ?
#
loop_
_entity_poly.entity_id
_entity_poly.type
_entity_poly.pdbx_seq_one_letter_code
_entity_poly.pdbx_strand_id
1 'polypeptide(L)'
;MKSSKVKSVSVNALCYATAASSSHGIIQFYDMGGQGGPDNTFNFSWDIDQDGTNEAILSFEYGAESHVNLKQLNNSFRVITDEAKVRGFDSGYLPPIGLPSVATIQSIVADNQIKNAIFFNFDTPRFIGFSFTPDSTKLHGWASVTLSTGGFSGIVTINNWAYEDSGAAITMGAIPESSDVALGLGGLALGAVGLRSWRKNKAKRKP
;
A
#
# COMPACT_ATOMS: atom_id res chain seq x y z
N MET A 1 36.58 13.91 18.83
CA MET A 1 35.12 14.13 18.94
C MET A 1 34.58 14.54 17.57
N LYS A 2 33.84 13.66 16.89
CA LYS A 2 33.19 13.97 15.60
C LYS A 2 31.79 14.50 15.89
N SER A 3 31.56 15.77 15.55
CA SER A 3 30.28 16.47 15.65
C SER A 3 29.29 15.89 14.63
N SER A 4 28.10 15.49 15.09
CA SER A 4 26.98 15.16 14.21
C SER A 4 26.29 16.46 13.78
N LYS A 5 26.08 16.63 12.48
CA LYS A 5 25.30 17.74 11.93
C LYS A 5 23.82 17.33 11.92
N VAL A 6 23.01 17.96 12.77
CA VAL A 6 21.55 17.96 12.64
C VAL A 6 21.20 18.97 11.54
N LYS A 7 20.59 18.52 10.45
CA LYS A 7 19.97 19.41 9.46
C LYS A 7 18.54 19.68 9.92
N SER A 8 18.28 20.88 10.42
CA SER A 8 16.93 21.42 10.57
C SER A 8 16.42 21.87 9.20
N VAL A 9 15.27 21.36 8.78
CA VAL A 9 14.54 21.87 7.62
C VAL A 9 13.41 22.76 8.17
N SER A 10 13.32 23.99 7.68
CA SER A 10 12.23 24.90 8.02
C SER A 10 10.91 24.35 7.49
N VAL A 11 9.91 24.31 8.38
CA VAL A 11 8.57 23.79 8.15
C VAL A 11 7.91 24.55 7.02
N ASN A 12 7.68 23.88 5.89
CA ASN A 12 6.65 24.14 4.89
C ASN A 12 6.58 22.90 3.98
N ALA A 13 5.52 22.10 4.13
CA ALA A 13 5.25 20.83 3.43
C ALA A 13 6.30 19.70 3.64
N LEU A 14 5.96 18.72 4.47
CA LEU A 14 6.69 17.47 4.61
C LEU A 14 5.80 16.31 4.19
N CYS A 15 5.86 15.92 2.92
CA CYS A 15 5.50 14.57 2.50
C CYS A 15 6.52 13.61 3.13
N TYR A 16 6.17 12.94 4.22
CA TYR A 16 6.94 11.81 4.70
C TYR A 16 6.46 10.54 3.97
N ALA A 17 6.97 10.32 2.78
CA ALA A 17 7.05 8.96 2.26
C ALA A 17 8.14 8.24 3.06
N THR A 18 7.77 7.56 4.14
CA THR A 18 8.68 6.55 4.67
C THR A 18 8.61 5.40 3.68
N ALA A 19 9.62 5.29 2.82
CA ALA A 19 9.71 4.21 1.84
C ALA A 19 9.48 2.88 2.58
N ALA A 20 8.38 2.22 2.22
CA ALA A 20 8.03 0.92 2.76
C ALA A 20 9.04 -0.09 2.23
N SER A 21 10.08 -0.37 3.01
CA SER A 21 10.87 -1.57 2.74
C SER A 21 9.98 -2.78 3.04
N SER A 22 9.58 -3.47 1.97
CA SER A 22 9.15 -4.87 1.91
C SER A 22 7.98 -5.40 2.76
N SER A 23 6.99 -4.60 3.21
CA SER A 23 5.63 -5.13 3.57
C SER A 23 4.68 -4.13 4.24
N HIS A 24 5.17 -2.99 4.74
CA HIS A 24 4.34 -2.08 5.52
C HIS A 24 4.75 -0.62 5.31
N GLY A 25 3.85 0.19 4.77
CA GLY A 25 4.02 1.63 4.60
C GLY A 25 2.71 2.36 4.83
N ILE A 26 2.68 3.23 5.83
CA ILE A 26 1.58 4.17 6.05
C ILE A 26 1.86 5.42 5.22
N ILE A 27 0.95 5.74 4.32
CA ILE A 27 0.96 6.98 3.52
C ILE A 27 -0.21 7.83 3.98
N GLN A 28 0.10 8.78 4.86
CA GLN A 28 -0.89 9.69 5.44
C GLN A 28 -0.76 11.08 4.82
N PHE A 29 -1.87 11.57 4.25
CA PHE A 29 -1.96 12.92 3.70
C PHE A 29 -2.59 13.86 4.72
N TYR A 30 -2.01 15.04 4.85
CA TYR A 30 -2.56 16.14 5.65
C TYR A 30 -2.85 17.32 4.72
N ASP A 31 -4.09 17.81 4.73
CA ASP A 31 -4.47 19.03 4.02
C ASP A 31 -3.74 20.24 4.63
N MET A 32 -3.16 21.07 3.76
CA MET A 32 -2.61 22.36 4.12
C MET A 32 -3.61 23.44 3.72
N GLY A 33 -4.53 23.72 4.64
CA GLY A 33 -5.59 24.71 4.47
C GLY A 33 -5.18 25.93 3.65
N GLY A 34 -5.68 25.98 2.42
CA GLY A 34 -5.90 27.17 1.62
C GLY A 34 -4.65 27.98 1.25
N GLN A 35 -3.95 27.58 0.18
CA GLN A 35 -3.25 28.51 -0.70
C GLN A 35 -3.37 28.00 -2.15
N GLY A 36 -4.37 28.51 -2.87
CA GLY A 36 -4.52 28.26 -4.30
C GLY A 36 -3.34 28.84 -5.08
N GLY A 37 -2.43 27.96 -5.51
CA GLY A 37 -1.48 28.22 -6.58
C GLY A 37 -2.09 27.86 -7.95
N PRO A 38 -1.46 28.22 -9.07
CA PRO A 38 -1.98 27.94 -10.42
C PRO A 38 -2.10 26.45 -10.76
N ASP A 39 -1.40 25.59 -10.01
CA ASP A 39 -1.52 24.13 -10.11
C ASP A 39 -2.40 23.63 -8.95
N ASN A 40 -3.70 23.53 -9.23
CA ASN A 40 -4.71 23.01 -8.31
C ASN A 40 -4.68 21.48 -8.18
N THR A 41 -3.61 20.81 -8.60
CA THR A 41 -3.53 19.35 -8.61
C THR A 41 -2.30 18.87 -7.85
N PHE A 42 -2.52 18.00 -6.88
CA PHE A 42 -1.46 17.33 -6.12
C PHE A 42 -1.50 15.84 -6.39
N ASN A 43 -0.34 15.26 -6.63
CA ASN A 43 -0.23 13.88 -7.07
C ASN A 43 0.69 13.08 -6.15
N PHE A 44 0.21 11.90 -5.75
CA PHE A 44 1.02 10.86 -5.15
C PHE A 44 1.14 9.72 -6.15
N SER A 45 2.35 9.51 -6.65
CA SER A 45 2.65 8.37 -7.51
C SER A 45 2.95 7.14 -6.66
N TRP A 46 2.35 6.01 -7.05
CA TRP A 46 2.43 4.75 -6.34
C TRP A 46 3.19 3.73 -7.19
N ASP A 47 4.45 3.54 -6.83
CA ASP A 47 5.34 2.46 -7.27
C ASP A 47 5.14 1.27 -6.33
N ILE A 48 4.42 0.25 -6.81
CA ILE A 48 3.92 -0.87 -6.02
C ILE A 48 5.00 -1.94 -5.85
N ASP A 49 5.77 -2.21 -6.91
CA ASP A 49 6.78 -3.27 -6.98
C ASP A 49 8.23 -2.77 -6.85
N GLN A 50 8.43 -1.45 -6.75
CA GLN A 50 9.70 -0.77 -6.52
C GLN A 50 10.67 -0.89 -7.70
N ASP A 51 10.15 -1.00 -8.92
CA ASP A 51 10.97 -1.06 -10.14
C ASP A 51 11.38 0.35 -10.64
N GLY A 52 10.87 1.41 -10.02
CA GLY A 52 11.09 2.81 -10.40
C GLY A 52 10.04 3.37 -11.37
N THR A 53 9.09 2.56 -11.79
CA THR A 53 7.89 2.91 -12.54
C THR A 53 6.71 3.00 -11.59
N ASN A 54 5.82 3.98 -11.80
CA ASN A 54 4.62 4.08 -10.98
C ASN A 54 3.44 3.40 -11.68
N GLU A 55 2.76 2.49 -10.99
CA GLU A 55 1.55 1.80 -11.46
C GLU A 55 0.34 2.73 -11.42
N ALA A 56 0.20 3.47 -10.31
CA ALA A 56 -0.99 4.25 -10.02
C ALA A 56 -0.65 5.66 -9.51
N ILE A 57 -1.65 6.53 -9.51
CA ILE A 57 -1.57 7.86 -8.92
C ILE A 57 -2.84 8.17 -8.13
N LEU A 58 -2.65 8.65 -6.91
CA LEU A 58 -3.69 9.36 -6.18
C LEU A 58 -3.56 10.85 -6.50
N SER A 59 -4.59 11.41 -7.11
CA SER A 59 -4.59 12.78 -7.62
C SER A 59 -5.68 13.57 -6.90
N PHE A 60 -5.27 14.62 -6.20
CA PHE A 60 -6.14 15.55 -5.49
C PHE A 60 -6.31 16.79 -6.36
N GLU A 61 -7.55 17.11 -6.73
CA GLU A 61 -7.87 18.25 -7.57
C GLU A 61 -8.69 19.25 -6.77
N TYR A 62 -8.24 20.51 -6.75
CA TYR A 62 -8.87 21.62 -6.07
C TYR A 62 -9.67 22.48 -7.07
N GLY A 63 -10.87 22.90 -6.68
CA GLY A 63 -11.72 23.72 -7.54
C GLY A 63 -13.11 23.92 -6.97
N ALA A 64 -14.08 24.19 -7.87
CA ALA A 64 -15.49 24.32 -7.51
C ALA A 64 -16.03 23.05 -6.83
N GLU A 65 -15.53 21.88 -7.24
CA GLU A 65 -15.70 20.61 -6.55
C GLU A 65 -14.31 20.03 -6.31
N SER A 66 -13.86 20.01 -5.06
CA SER A 66 -12.56 19.45 -4.72
C SER A 66 -12.73 17.94 -4.51
N HIS A 67 -11.87 17.13 -5.14
CA HIS A 67 -12.07 15.68 -5.17
C HIS A 67 -10.76 14.88 -5.24
N VAL A 68 -10.83 13.60 -4.87
CA VAL A 68 -9.71 12.66 -4.90
C VAL A 68 -9.94 11.58 -5.94
N ASN A 69 -8.97 11.42 -6.84
CA ASN A 69 -8.99 10.47 -7.94
C ASN A 69 -7.95 9.37 -7.71
N LEU A 70 -8.26 8.14 -8.13
CA LEU A 70 -7.27 7.07 -8.31
C LEU A 70 -7.17 6.79 -9.81
N LYS A 71 -6.00 7.02 -10.40
CA LYS A 71 -5.79 6.88 -11.84
C LYS A 71 -4.66 5.89 -12.10
N GLN A 72 -4.77 5.15 -13.20
CA GLN A 72 -3.65 4.40 -13.77
C GLN A 72 -2.61 5.38 -14.33
N LEU A 73 -1.33 5.08 -14.16
CA LEU A 73 -0.23 5.71 -14.89
C LEU A 73 0.37 4.74 -15.91
N ASN A 74 0.85 3.59 -15.43
CA ASN A 74 1.52 2.56 -16.22
C ASN A 74 1.02 1.16 -15.86
N ASN A 75 1.61 0.12 -16.46
CA ASN A 75 1.49 -1.28 -16.05
C ASN A 75 0.05 -1.79 -15.88
N SER A 76 -0.90 -1.21 -16.63
CA SER A 76 -2.31 -1.60 -16.63
C SER A 76 -2.93 -1.71 -15.23
N PHE A 77 -2.57 -0.80 -14.30
CA PHE A 77 -3.18 -0.77 -12.97
C PHE A 77 -4.70 -0.69 -13.07
N ARG A 78 -5.40 -1.58 -12.36
CA ARG A 78 -6.87 -1.58 -12.26
C ARG A 78 -7.28 -1.86 -10.83
N VAL A 79 -8.26 -1.11 -10.33
CA VAL A 79 -8.87 -1.34 -9.01
C VAL A 79 -10.16 -2.14 -9.19
N ILE A 80 -10.45 -3.06 -8.27
CA ILE A 80 -11.69 -3.84 -8.25
C ILE A 80 -12.86 -2.93 -7.93
N THR A 81 -13.93 -3.07 -8.70
CA THR A 81 -15.13 -2.27 -8.58
C THR A 81 -16.39 -3.11 -8.49
N ASP A 82 -17.45 -2.42 -8.11
CA ASP A 82 -18.83 -2.87 -8.24
C ASP A 82 -19.66 -1.65 -8.65
N GLU A 83 -20.51 -1.80 -9.65
CA GLU A 83 -21.24 -0.67 -10.27
C GLU A 83 -20.34 0.54 -10.62
N ALA A 84 -19.11 0.27 -11.11
CA ALA A 84 -18.08 1.28 -11.40
C ALA A 84 -17.59 2.12 -10.20
N LYS A 85 -17.88 1.70 -8.96
CA LYS A 85 -17.36 2.31 -7.72
C LYS A 85 -16.30 1.43 -7.10
N VAL A 86 -15.33 2.02 -6.41
CA VAL A 86 -14.32 1.27 -5.64
C VAL A 86 -15.02 0.43 -4.58
N ARG A 87 -14.73 -0.87 -4.55
CA ARG A 87 -15.34 -1.77 -3.58
C ARG A 87 -14.45 -1.93 -2.35
N GLY A 88 -15.02 -1.68 -1.16
CA GLY A 88 -14.38 -1.96 0.12
C GLY A 88 -14.61 -3.40 0.56
N PHE A 89 -13.53 -4.09 0.93
CA PHE A 89 -13.53 -5.48 1.41
C PHE A 89 -13.12 -5.55 2.88
N ASP A 90 -13.60 -6.62 3.54
CA ASP A 90 -13.16 -7.05 4.86
C ASP A 90 -11.85 -7.82 4.78
N SER A 91 -11.06 -7.80 5.87
CA SER A 91 -9.90 -8.66 5.99
C SER A 91 -10.30 -10.14 5.94
N GLY A 92 -9.46 -10.98 5.36
CA GLY A 92 -9.72 -12.42 5.22
C GLY A 92 -10.59 -12.78 4.01
N TYR A 93 -11.11 -11.80 3.27
CA TYR A 93 -11.82 -12.07 2.02
C TYR A 93 -10.85 -12.38 0.88
N LEU A 94 -11.07 -13.46 0.16
CA LEU A 94 -10.35 -13.79 -1.08
C LEU A 94 -11.24 -13.41 -2.29
N PRO A 95 -10.99 -12.29 -2.98
CA PRO A 95 -11.74 -11.94 -4.17
C PRO A 95 -11.51 -12.97 -5.28
N PRO A 96 -12.57 -13.44 -5.97
CA PRO A 96 -12.41 -14.19 -7.20
C PRO A 96 -11.61 -13.41 -8.24
N ILE A 97 -10.78 -14.11 -9.01
CA ILE A 97 -10.13 -13.52 -10.18
C ILE A 97 -11.22 -13.15 -11.20
N GLY A 98 -11.05 -11.98 -11.84
CA GLY A 98 -11.95 -11.53 -12.90
C GLY A 98 -13.15 -10.71 -12.42
N LEU A 99 -13.18 -10.28 -11.15
CA LEU A 99 -14.12 -9.24 -10.73
C LEU A 99 -14.00 -7.99 -11.62
N PRO A 100 -15.11 -7.24 -11.81
CA PRO A 100 -15.08 -5.97 -12.50
C PRO A 100 -13.98 -5.08 -11.94
N SER A 101 -13.26 -4.41 -12.84
CA SER A 101 -12.19 -3.49 -12.47
C SER A 101 -12.11 -2.36 -13.48
N VAL A 102 -11.59 -1.22 -13.05
CA VAL A 102 -11.39 -0.05 -13.91
C VAL A 102 -10.00 0.53 -13.70
N ALA A 103 -9.48 1.20 -14.73
CA ALA A 103 -8.18 1.86 -14.70
C ALA A 103 -8.19 3.15 -13.86
N THR A 104 -9.34 3.83 -13.82
CA THR A 104 -9.49 5.12 -13.15
C THR A 104 -10.82 5.19 -12.43
N ILE A 105 -10.79 5.71 -11.20
CA ILE A 105 -11.95 6.14 -10.44
C ILE A 105 -11.81 7.64 -10.21
N GLN A 106 -12.79 8.38 -10.68
CA GLN A 106 -12.91 9.79 -10.37
C GLN A 106 -13.65 9.98 -9.06
N SER A 107 -13.29 10.99 -8.28
CA SER A 107 -14.01 11.44 -7.09
C SER A 107 -14.36 10.31 -6.13
N ILE A 108 -13.36 9.58 -5.62
CA ILE A 108 -13.56 8.60 -4.53
C ILE A 108 -14.21 9.33 -3.34
N VAL A 109 -13.65 10.49 -2.99
CA VAL A 109 -14.20 11.44 -2.03
C VAL A 109 -14.24 12.81 -2.69
N ALA A 110 -15.33 13.56 -2.48
CA ALA A 110 -15.47 14.94 -2.90
C ALA A 110 -16.34 15.71 -1.90
N ASP A 111 -15.98 16.95 -1.59
CA ASP A 111 -16.69 17.82 -0.64
C ASP A 111 -16.96 17.14 0.72
N ASN A 112 -15.99 16.38 1.23
CA ASN A 112 -16.12 15.59 2.46
C ASN A 112 -17.26 14.56 2.42
N GLN A 113 -17.57 14.03 1.23
CA GLN A 113 -18.53 12.95 1.01
C GLN A 113 -17.91 11.82 0.19
N ILE A 114 -18.21 10.58 0.55
CA ILE A 114 -17.86 9.41 -0.28
C ILE A 114 -18.78 9.41 -1.50
N LYS A 115 -18.23 9.39 -2.73
CA LYS A 115 -19.04 9.42 -3.96
C LYS A 115 -18.91 8.10 -4.74
N ASN A 116 -17.69 7.78 -5.18
CA ASN A 116 -17.42 6.63 -6.04
C ASN A 116 -16.71 5.49 -5.33
N ALA A 117 -17.10 5.25 -4.07
CA ALA A 117 -16.72 4.07 -3.31
C ALA A 117 -17.93 3.49 -2.59
N ILE A 118 -17.97 2.17 -2.43
CA ILE A 118 -19.03 1.44 -1.73
C ILE A 118 -18.44 0.52 -0.66
N PHE A 119 -19.23 0.26 0.39
CA PHE A 119 -18.77 -0.47 1.59
C PHE A 119 -17.57 0.23 2.27
N PHE A 120 -17.58 1.55 2.25
CA PHE A 120 -16.69 2.41 3.03
C PHE A 120 -17.50 3.21 4.04
N ASN A 121 -16.89 3.44 5.19
CA ASN A 121 -17.30 4.45 6.15
C ASN A 121 -16.09 5.35 6.39
N PHE A 122 -16.32 6.62 6.75
CA PHE A 122 -15.23 7.49 7.16
C PHE A 122 -14.53 6.94 8.41
N ASP A 123 -13.23 7.20 8.49
CA ASP A 123 -12.32 6.89 9.58
C ASP A 123 -12.24 5.39 9.95
N THR A 124 -12.74 4.52 9.07
CA THR A 124 -12.70 3.07 9.21
C THR A 124 -11.85 2.48 8.07
N PRO A 125 -10.73 1.82 8.36
CA PRO A 125 -9.94 1.15 7.34
C PRO A 125 -10.75 0.07 6.60
N ARG A 126 -10.67 0.05 5.28
CA ARG A 126 -11.21 -0.99 4.41
C ARG A 126 -10.16 -1.44 3.41
N PHE A 127 -10.28 -2.65 2.88
CA PHE A 127 -9.36 -3.12 1.85
C PHE A 127 -9.92 -2.83 0.46
N ILE A 128 -9.08 -2.39 -0.47
CA ILE A 128 -9.35 -2.40 -1.90
C ILE A 128 -8.53 -3.50 -2.53
N GLY A 129 -9.10 -4.19 -3.52
CA GLY A 129 -8.34 -5.10 -4.37
C GLY A 129 -7.88 -4.37 -5.64
N PHE A 130 -6.70 -4.70 -6.13
CA PHE A 130 -6.18 -4.17 -7.39
C PHE A 130 -5.42 -5.24 -8.17
N SER A 131 -5.09 -4.91 -9.42
CA SER A 131 -4.19 -5.70 -10.25
C SER A 131 -3.35 -4.79 -11.13
N PHE A 132 -2.14 -5.22 -11.47
CA PHE A 132 -1.22 -4.53 -12.38
C PHE A 132 -0.36 -5.57 -13.12
N THR A 133 0.38 -5.15 -14.12
CA THR A 133 1.15 -6.02 -15.02
C THR A 133 2.53 -5.40 -15.26
N PRO A 134 3.51 -5.64 -14.38
CA PRO A 134 4.84 -5.05 -14.51
C PRO A 134 5.65 -5.71 -15.64
N ASP A 135 5.90 -7.02 -15.55
CA ASP A 135 6.69 -7.78 -16.53
C ASP A 135 5.83 -8.84 -17.26
N SER A 136 4.75 -8.40 -17.92
CA SER A 136 3.77 -9.23 -18.66
C SER A 136 2.90 -10.19 -17.83
N THR A 137 3.26 -10.47 -16.59
CA THR A 137 2.43 -11.25 -15.65
C THR A 137 1.48 -10.32 -14.93
N LYS A 138 0.18 -10.63 -14.95
CA LYS A 138 -0.80 -9.89 -14.17
C LYS A 138 -0.71 -10.32 -12.70
N LEU A 139 -0.37 -9.37 -11.84
CA LEU A 139 -0.27 -9.53 -10.40
C LEU A 139 -1.53 -9.00 -9.72
N HIS A 140 -1.86 -9.57 -8.57
CA HIS A 140 -3.03 -9.22 -7.79
C HIS A 140 -2.63 -8.76 -6.40
N GLY A 141 -3.21 -7.66 -5.95
CA GLY A 141 -2.86 -7.03 -4.69
C GLY A 141 -4.05 -6.50 -3.93
N TRP A 142 -3.79 -6.09 -2.69
CA TRP A 142 -4.72 -5.37 -1.85
C TRP A 142 -4.03 -4.15 -1.23
N ALA A 143 -4.80 -3.11 -0.94
CA ALA A 143 -4.37 -1.98 -0.12
C ALA A 143 -5.40 -1.69 0.96
N SER A 144 -4.94 -1.43 2.19
CA SER A 144 -5.80 -0.87 3.22
C SER A 144 -5.91 0.63 3.01
N VAL A 145 -7.14 1.11 2.91
CA VAL A 145 -7.46 2.51 2.66
C VAL A 145 -8.40 3.01 3.76
N THR A 146 -8.08 4.17 4.30
CA THR A 146 -8.96 4.93 5.18
C THR A 146 -9.41 6.18 4.44
N LEU A 147 -10.73 6.37 4.35
CA LEU A 147 -11.31 7.63 3.91
C LEU A 147 -11.60 8.46 5.15
N SER A 148 -11.25 9.73 5.17
CA SER A 148 -11.52 10.62 6.30
C SER A 148 -12.18 11.91 5.83
N THR A 149 -12.98 12.50 6.71
CA THR A 149 -13.39 13.89 6.53
C THR A 149 -12.23 14.80 6.90
N GLY A 150 -12.08 15.90 6.18
CA GLY A 150 -10.96 16.81 6.39
C GLY A 150 -10.56 17.51 5.10
N GLY A 151 -10.11 18.75 5.27
CA GLY A 151 -9.78 19.62 4.16
C GLY A 151 -10.94 19.92 3.21
N PHE A 152 -10.61 20.36 2.00
CA PHE A 152 -11.61 20.80 1.00
C PHE A 152 -12.35 19.62 0.33
N SER A 153 -11.65 18.52 0.04
CA SER A 153 -12.19 17.37 -0.71
C SER A 153 -12.50 16.13 0.13
N GLY A 154 -11.97 16.05 1.36
CA GLY A 154 -11.80 14.80 2.09
C GLY A 154 -10.40 14.21 1.91
N ILE A 155 -10.04 13.23 2.74
CA ILE A 155 -8.70 12.65 2.77
C ILE A 155 -8.78 11.16 2.40
N VAL A 156 -7.90 10.71 1.52
CA VAL A 156 -7.68 9.28 1.24
C VAL A 156 -6.31 8.90 1.77
N THR A 157 -6.25 7.95 2.70
CA THR A 157 -5.01 7.43 3.30
C THR A 157 -4.81 6.00 2.86
N ILE A 158 -3.64 5.68 2.28
CA ILE A 158 -3.23 4.28 2.05
C ILE A 158 -2.40 3.84 3.26
N ASN A 159 -2.90 2.92 4.08
CA ASN A 159 -2.24 2.52 5.33
C ASN A 159 -1.15 1.47 5.12
N ASN A 160 -1.35 0.58 4.15
CA ASN A 160 -0.42 -0.48 3.73
C ASN A 160 -0.97 -1.15 2.47
N TRP A 161 -0.13 -1.92 1.79
CA TRP A 161 -0.50 -2.73 0.65
C TRP A 161 0.40 -3.95 0.53
N ALA A 162 -0.07 -4.97 -0.18
CA ALA A 162 0.71 -6.12 -0.58
C ALA A 162 0.17 -6.68 -1.91
N TYR A 163 0.98 -7.47 -2.59
CA TYR A 163 0.58 -8.18 -3.81
C TYR A 163 1.22 -9.57 -3.86
N GLU A 164 0.65 -10.43 -4.70
CA GLU A 164 1.07 -11.81 -4.91
C GLU A 164 1.91 -11.93 -6.19
N ASP A 165 3.18 -12.34 -6.04
CA ASP A 165 4.18 -12.40 -7.12
C ASP A 165 3.93 -13.51 -8.15
N SER A 166 3.15 -14.54 -7.80
CA SER A 166 2.85 -15.65 -8.71
C SER A 166 1.72 -15.35 -9.71
N GLY A 167 0.99 -14.24 -9.54
CA GLY A 167 -0.22 -13.94 -10.29
C GLY A 167 -1.48 -14.67 -9.78
N ALA A 168 -1.38 -15.41 -8.66
CA ALA A 168 -2.55 -15.95 -7.97
C ALA A 168 -3.36 -14.83 -7.29
N ALA A 169 -4.59 -15.15 -6.87
CA ALA A 169 -5.37 -14.24 -6.03
C ALA A 169 -4.78 -14.16 -4.62
N ILE A 170 -4.86 -12.97 -4.01
CA ILE A 170 -4.40 -12.71 -2.64
C ILE A 170 -5.59 -12.45 -1.71
N THR A 171 -5.51 -12.97 -0.49
CA THR A 171 -6.52 -12.69 0.54
C THR A 171 -6.33 -11.28 1.09
N MET A 172 -7.40 -10.53 1.29
CA MET A 172 -7.38 -9.15 1.79
C MET A 172 -6.72 -9.06 3.17
N GLY A 173 -5.66 -8.27 3.27
CA GLY A 173 -4.88 -8.12 4.50
C GLY A 173 -3.91 -9.27 4.80
N ALA A 174 -3.79 -10.27 3.92
CA ALA A 174 -2.75 -11.28 4.05
C ALA A 174 -1.40 -10.69 3.68
N ILE A 175 -0.40 -10.90 4.53
CA ILE A 175 0.99 -10.58 4.22
C ILE A 175 1.56 -11.80 3.50
N PRO A 176 1.96 -11.71 2.22
CA PRO A 176 2.62 -12.81 1.53
C PRO A 176 3.82 -13.26 2.35
N GLU A 177 3.93 -14.56 2.61
CA GLU A 177 5.14 -15.08 3.25
C GLU A 177 6.31 -14.80 2.32
N SER A 178 7.27 -13.98 2.74
CA SER A 178 8.48 -13.83 1.93
C SER A 178 9.14 -15.21 1.85
N SER A 179 9.43 -15.64 0.64
CA SER A 179 10.10 -16.92 0.37
C SER A 179 11.43 -17.05 1.15
N ASP A 180 12.02 -15.92 1.56
CA ASP A 180 13.21 -15.84 2.42
C ASP A 180 12.98 -16.24 3.89
N VAL A 181 11.80 -15.99 4.47
CA VAL A 181 11.52 -16.28 5.89
C VAL A 181 11.27 -17.77 6.13
N ALA A 182 10.69 -18.48 5.16
CA ALA A 182 10.50 -19.93 5.22
C ALA A 182 11.85 -20.67 5.29
N LEU A 183 12.89 -20.17 4.60
CA LEU A 183 14.25 -20.69 4.66
C LEU A 183 14.94 -20.39 6.00
N GLY A 184 14.66 -19.24 6.60
CA GLY A 184 15.21 -18.84 7.91
C GLY A 184 14.73 -19.74 9.07
N LEU A 185 13.44 -20.11 9.08
CA LEU A 185 12.90 -21.01 10.10
C LEU A 185 13.38 -22.47 9.93
N GLY A 186 13.53 -22.93 8.68
CA GLY A 186 14.16 -24.23 8.40
C GLY A 186 15.64 -24.28 8.81
N GLY A 187 16.39 -23.20 8.54
CA GLY A 187 17.79 -23.06 8.92
C GLY A 187 18.02 -23.04 10.43
N LEU A 188 17.18 -22.34 11.20
CA LEU A 188 17.25 -22.32 12.67
C LEU A 188 16.90 -23.68 13.29
N ALA A 189 15.93 -24.40 12.75
CA ALA A 189 15.58 -25.75 13.19
C ALA A 189 16.75 -26.74 12.97
N LEU A 190 17.42 -26.66 11.81
CA LEU A 190 18.61 -27.48 11.52
C LEU A 190 19.82 -27.07 12.37
N GLY A 191 20.03 -25.77 12.61
CA GLY A 191 21.10 -25.27 13.48
C GLY A 191 20.97 -25.74 14.93
N ALA A 192 19.75 -25.79 15.48
CA ALA A 192 19.51 -26.26 16.85
C ALA A 192 19.75 -27.78 17.02
N VAL A 193 19.42 -28.59 16.01
CA VAL A 193 19.70 -30.04 16.02
C VAL A 193 21.21 -30.30 15.92
N GLY A 194 21.91 -29.54 15.07
CA GLY A 194 23.37 -29.62 14.94
C GLY A 194 24.10 -29.28 16.25
N LEU A 195 23.69 -28.21 16.93
CA LEU A 195 24.28 -27.79 18.20
C LEU A 195 24.04 -28.82 19.33
N ARG A 196 22.86 -29.47 19.34
CA ARG A 196 22.53 -30.53 20.30
C ARG A 196 23.36 -31.79 20.08
N SER A 197 23.64 -32.15 18.83
CA SER A 197 24.51 -33.29 18.49
C SER A 197 25.98 -33.04 18.87
N TRP A 198 26.50 -31.84 18.60
CA TRP A 198 27.87 -31.47 18.96
C TRP A 198 28.12 -31.50 20.48
N ARG A 199 27.15 -31.02 21.28
CA ARG A 199 27.23 -31.08 22.75
C ARG A 199 27.28 -32.52 23.29
N LYS A 200 26.53 -33.44 22.68
CA LYS A 200 26.54 -34.87 23.06
C LYS A 200 27.90 -35.52 22.75
N ASN A 201 28.52 -35.18 21.63
CA ASN A 201 29.83 -35.73 21.24
C ASN A 201 30.99 -35.16 22.06
N LYS A 202 30.87 -33.94 22.60
CA LYS A 202 31.90 -33.36 23.49
C LYS A 202 31.89 -34.00 24.89
N ALA A 203 30.72 -34.40 25.39
CA ALA A 203 30.59 -35.09 26.68
C ALA A 203 31.18 -36.51 26.68
N LYS A 204 31.20 -37.17 25.51
CA LYS A 204 31.81 -38.51 25.32
C LYS A 204 33.33 -38.48 25.08
N ARG A 205 33.94 -37.29 24.99
CA ARG A 205 35.36 -37.08 24.67
C ARG A 205 36.20 -36.57 25.86
N LYS A 206 35.79 -36.87 27.10
CA LYS A 206 36.69 -36.77 28.25
C LYS A 206 37.26 -38.17 28.55
N PRO A 207 38.60 -38.33 28.60
CA PRO A 207 39.25 -39.58 29.02
C PRO A 207 39.00 -39.87 30.50
#